data_AF-A0A1C3H2D0-F1
#
_entry.id   AF-A0A1C3H2D0-F1
#
_cell.length_a   1.000
_cell.length_b   1.000
_cell.length_c   1.000
_cell.angle_alpha   90.00
_cell.angle_beta   90.00
_cell.angle_gamma   90.00
#
_symmetry.space_group_name_H-M   'P 1'
#
loop_
_entity.id
_entity.type
_entity.pdbx_description
1 polymer ?
#
loop_
_entity_poly.entity_id
_entity_poly.type
_entity_poly.pdbx_seq_one_letter_code
_entity_poly.pdbx_strand_id
1 'polypeptide(L)'
;MSEKHYDEEGRVIRENRSQAKREREHIKIFARELLKLPAHQYPLLPIDETLQAALVEGKRLTGNALSRHLNYLTRLLDEQGYEEILAAHEHVNHPYLHSPGKQQRIQGEIARLLAGDADIYGELLGRYADLDLQHLRQLVREAQKLLAAATAEVDDDAPAAPSNAPNKYQRRLQKYLQGLALFYEE
;
A
#
# COMPACT_ATOMS: atom_id res chain seq x y z
N MET A 1 17.39 -32.98 8.22
CA MET A 1 16.88 -33.35 6.88
C MET A 1 15.39 -33.06 6.89
N SER A 2 14.85 -32.30 5.93
CA SER A 2 13.41 -31.98 5.88
C SER A 2 12.64 -33.26 5.57
N GLU A 3 11.76 -33.67 6.46
CA GLU A 3 10.85 -34.79 6.26
C GLU A 3 9.96 -34.49 5.04
N LYS A 4 9.87 -35.43 4.10
CA LYS A 4 9.11 -35.27 2.86
C LYS A 4 7.69 -35.73 3.16
N HIS A 5 6.72 -34.82 3.05
CA HIS A 5 5.30 -35.16 3.12
C HIS A 5 4.83 -35.58 1.73
N TYR A 6 4.03 -36.64 1.66
CA TYR A 6 3.50 -37.19 0.42
C TYR A 6 1.97 -37.15 0.46
N ASP A 7 1.33 -36.86 -0.67
CA ASP A 7 -0.13 -36.94 -0.80
C ASP A 7 -0.60 -38.39 -0.99
N GLU A 8 -1.91 -38.61 -1.04
CA GLU A 8 -2.54 -39.93 -1.20
C GLU A 8 -2.13 -40.63 -2.52
N GLU A 9 -1.56 -39.88 -3.48
CA GLU A 9 -1.07 -40.39 -4.76
C GLU A 9 0.48 -40.52 -4.79
N GLY A 10 1.14 -40.38 -3.64
CA GLY A 10 2.59 -40.55 -3.51
C GLY A 10 3.42 -39.41 -4.10
N ARG A 11 2.81 -38.26 -4.39
CA ARG A 11 3.55 -37.06 -4.82
C ARG A 11 4.06 -36.30 -3.61
N VAL A 12 5.26 -35.74 -3.73
CA VAL A 12 5.81 -34.89 -2.67
C VAL A 12 4.96 -33.62 -2.56
N ILE A 13 4.32 -33.41 -1.41
CA ILE A 13 3.66 -32.15 -1.06
C ILE A 13 4.76 -31.11 -0.89
N ARG A 14 4.98 -30.32 -1.94
CA ARG A 14 5.86 -29.16 -1.87
C ARG A 14 5.05 -28.05 -1.21
N GLU A 15 5.18 -27.93 0.11
CA GLU A 15 4.74 -26.74 0.84
C GLU A 15 5.22 -25.50 0.06
N ASN A 16 4.35 -24.49 -0.08
CA ASN A 16 4.59 -23.32 -0.91
C ASN A 16 5.64 -22.39 -0.27
N ARG A 17 6.89 -22.87 -0.20
CA ARG A 17 8.08 -22.20 0.34
C ARG A 17 8.31 -20.84 -0.31
N SER A 18 7.73 -20.59 -1.50
CA SER A 18 7.77 -19.30 -2.16
C SER A 18 6.83 -18.28 -1.51
N GLN A 19 5.62 -18.68 -1.13
CA GLN A 19 4.63 -17.80 -0.46
C GLN A 19 5.08 -17.43 0.95
N ALA A 20 5.42 -18.41 1.79
CA ALA A 20 5.91 -18.16 3.16
C ALA A 20 7.16 -17.26 3.19
N LYS A 21 8.03 -17.36 2.17
CA LYS A 21 9.19 -16.48 2.03
C LYS A 21 8.79 -15.05 1.64
N ARG A 22 7.77 -14.86 0.80
CA ARG A 22 7.27 -13.53 0.42
C ARG A 22 6.61 -12.85 1.61
N GLU A 23 5.75 -13.56 2.34
CA GLU A 23 5.09 -13.06 3.54
C GLU A 23 6.10 -12.57 4.58
N ARG A 24 7.12 -13.38 4.89
CA ARG A 24 8.20 -12.95 5.80
C ARG A 24 8.99 -11.74 5.30
N GLU A 25 9.20 -11.62 3.99
CA GLU A 25 9.88 -10.45 3.44
C GLU A 25 9.01 -9.19 3.58
N HIS A 26 7.69 -9.30 3.42
CA HIS A 26 6.76 -8.18 3.62
C HIS A 26 6.79 -7.69 5.08
N ILE A 27 6.73 -8.62 6.05
CA ILE A 27 6.83 -8.28 7.48
C ILE A 27 8.18 -7.62 7.78
N LYS A 28 9.27 -8.09 7.15
CA LYS A 28 10.61 -7.51 7.32
C LYS A 28 10.74 -6.10 6.73
N ILE A 29 10.10 -5.84 5.59
CA ILE A 29 10.01 -4.50 5.01
C ILE A 29 9.26 -3.59 5.98
N PHE A 30 8.12 -4.04 6.51
CA PHE A 30 7.35 -3.29 7.50
C PHE A 30 8.14 -3.01 8.79
N ALA A 31 8.90 -3.99 9.30
CA ALA A 31 9.79 -3.79 10.46
C ALA A 31 10.79 -2.65 10.22
N ARG A 32 11.32 -2.52 8.99
CA ARG A 32 12.23 -1.44 8.61
C ARG A 32 11.50 -0.09 8.52
N GLU A 33 10.22 -0.08 8.16
CA GLU A 33 9.40 1.14 8.17
C GLU A 33 9.11 1.61 9.60
N LEU A 34 8.75 0.69 10.50
CA LEU A 34 8.53 1.01 11.93
C LEU A 34 9.75 1.66 12.59
N LEU A 35 10.98 1.27 12.20
CA LEU A 35 12.21 1.90 12.72
C LEU A 35 12.37 3.37 12.31
N LYS A 36 11.68 3.83 11.26
CA LYS A 36 11.70 5.24 10.82
C LYS A 36 10.75 6.12 11.62
N LEU A 37 9.78 5.53 12.32
CA LEU A 37 8.81 6.29 13.11
C LEU A 37 9.45 6.94 14.34
N PRO A 38 9.01 8.13 14.76
CA PRO A 38 9.35 8.69 16.06
C PRO A 38 8.98 7.75 17.23
N ALA A 39 9.81 7.70 18.28
CA ALA A 39 9.60 6.75 19.38
C ALA A 39 8.28 6.98 20.15
N HIS A 40 7.79 8.22 20.18
CA HIS A 40 6.52 8.57 20.84
C HIS A 40 5.28 7.98 20.13
N GLN A 41 5.41 7.46 18.90
CA GLN A 41 4.30 6.84 18.18
C GLN A 41 4.15 5.34 18.49
N TYR A 42 5.19 4.67 19.01
CA TYR A 42 5.11 3.23 19.32
C TYR A 42 4.02 2.86 20.33
N PRO A 43 3.76 3.65 21.39
CA PRO A 43 2.67 3.36 22.32
C PRO A 43 1.26 3.47 21.71
N LEU A 44 1.13 4.04 20.50
CA LEU A 44 -0.15 4.13 19.77
C LEU A 44 -0.47 2.86 19.00
N LEU A 45 0.50 1.96 18.84
CA LEU A 45 0.33 0.69 18.14
C LEU A 45 -0.08 -0.41 19.15
N PRO A 46 -0.84 -1.44 18.72
CA PRO A 46 -1.22 -2.58 19.55
C PRO A 46 -0.04 -3.54 19.69
N ILE A 47 1.04 -3.09 20.33
CA ILE A 47 2.29 -3.85 20.50
C ILE A 47 2.71 -3.89 21.97
N ASP A 48 3.31 -5.00 22.39
CA ASP A 48 3.77 -5.18 23.76
C ASP A 48 5.05 -4.35 24.07
N GLU A 49 5.41 -4.29 25.35
CA GLU A 49 6.62 -3.59 25.80
C GLU A 49 7.90 -4.17 25.18
N THR A 50 7.92 -5.49 24.90
CA THR A 50 9.07 -6.18 24.29
C THR A 50 9.36 -5.65 22.90
N LEU A 51 8.34 -5.54 22.05
CA LEU A 51 8.45 -5.05 20.68
C LEU A 51 8.71 -3.54 20.67
N GLN A 52 8.10 -2.78 21.58
CA GLN A 52 8.44 -1.36 21.74
C GLN A 52 9.92 -1.16 22.08
N ALA A 53 10.44 -1.88 23.08
CA ALA A 53 11.85 -1.81 23.45
C ALA A 53 12.76 -2.24 22.28
N ALA A 54 12.39 -3.30 21.56
CA ALA A 54 13.13 -3.76 20.39
C ALA A 54 13.14 -2.72 19.25
N LEU A 55 12.06 -1.97 19.04
CA LEU A 55 12.02 -0.90 18.04
C LEU A 55 12.91 0.28 18.44
N VAL A 56 12.90 0.67 19.71
CA VAL A 56 13.80 1.72 20.23
C VAL A 56 15.26 1.29 20.08
N GLU A 57 15.57 0.06 20.45
CA GLU A 57 16.90 -0.56 20.31
C GLU A 57 17.39 -0.56 18.85
N GLY A 58 16.50 -0.91 17.93
CA GLY A 58 16.84 -1.06 16.51
C GLY A 58 17.32 0.23 15.85
N LYS A 59 16.92 1.41 16.36
CA LYS A 59 17.30 2.71 15.80
C LYS A 59 18.79 3.01 15.87
N ARG A 60 19.49 2.48 16.87
CA ARG A 60 20.94 2.68 17.03
C ARG A 60 21.79 1.65 16.31
N LEU A 61 21.18 0.60 15.75
CA LEU A 61 21.90 -0.48 15.10
C LEU A 61 22.18 -0.16 13.63
N THR A 62 23.31 -0.62 13.13
CA THR A 62 23.74 -0.44 11.73
C THR A 62 24.33 -1.73 11.15
N GLY A 63 24.46 -1.79 9.83
CA GLY A 63 25.11 -2.90 9.12
C GLY A 63 24.56 -4.29 9.45
N ASN A 64 25.45 -5.22 9.80
CA ASN A 64 25.09 -6.60 10.12
C ASN A 64 24.26 -6.74 11.40
N ALA A 65 24.48 -5.87 12.39
CA ALA A 65 23.70 -5.85 13.62
C ALA A 65 22.24 -5.51 13.32
N LEU A 66 22.00 -4.47 12.50
CA LEU A 66 20.66 -4.11 12.04
C LEU A 66 20.00 -5.23 11.24
N SER A 67 20.73 -5.89 10.34
CA SER A 67 20.19 -7.01 9.56
C SER A 67 19.72 -8.17 10.42
N ARG A 68 20.47 -8.50 11.48
CA ARG A 68 20.07 -9.53 12.46
C ARG A 68 18.88 -9.07 13.30
N HIS A 69 18.89 -7.82 13.73
CA HIS A 69 17.80 -7.23 14.51
C HIS A 69 16.50 -7.13 13.75
N LEU A 70 16.55 -6.85 12.44
CA LEU A 70 15.38 -6.88 11.57
C LEU A 70 14.75 -8.27 11.52
N ASN A 71 15.55 -9.35 11.49
CA ASN A 71 15.00 -10.70 11.55
C ASN A 71 14.32 -10.98 12.92
N TYR A 72 14.88 -10.44 14.00
CA TYR A 72 14.28 -10.52 15.34
C TYR A 72 12.95 -9.76 15.41
N LEU A 73 12.91 -8.51 14.93
CA LEU A 73 11.69 -7.70 14.83
C LEU A 73 10.64 -8.37 13.95
N THR A 74 11.05 -8.95 12.82
CA THR A 74 10.14 -9.69 11.91
C THR A 74 9.46 -10.83 12.65
N ARG A 75 10.20 -11.59 13.47
CA ARG A 75 9.64 -12.67 14.29
C ARG A 75 8.67 -12.14 15.34
N LEU A 76 9.02 -11.05 16.03
CA LEU A 76 8.14 -10.45 17.04
C LEU A 76 6.83 -9.92 16.43
N LEU A 77 6.89 -9.31 15.25
CA LEU A 77 5.71 -8.83 14.52
C LEU A 77 4.79 -9.97 14.09
N ASP A 78 5.38 -11.08 13.62
CA ASP A 78 4.66 -12.30 13.25
C ASP A 78 3.95 -12.90 14.49
N GLU A 79 4.64 -12.95 15.63
CA GLU A 79 4.11 -13.48 16.91
C GLU A 79 2.99 -12.63 17.52
N GLN A 80 2.99 -11.30 17.29
CA GLN A 80 2.01 -10.37 17.86
C GLN A 80 0.86 -10.02 16.91
N GLY A 81 0.80 -10.62 15.71
CA GLY A 81 -0.24 -10.36 14.74
C GLY A 81 0.09 -9.19 13.80
N TYR A 82 0.92 -9.48 12.79
CA TYR A 82 1.37 -8.50 11.79
C TYR A 82 0.23 -7.68 11.16
N GLU A 83 -0.87 -8.33 10.76
CA GLU A 83 -1.99 -7.68 10.06
C GLU A 83 -2.66 -6.61 10.94
N GLU A 84 -2.84 -6.88 12.24
CA GLU A 84 -3.45 -5.94 13.18
C GLU A 84 -2.53 -4.74 13.44
N ILE A 85 -1.23 -4.99 13.60
CA ILE A 85 -0.22 -3.94 13.80
C ILE A 85 -0.09 -3.08 12.54
N LEU A 86 -0.13 -3.69 11.35
CA LEU A 86 -0.11 -2.98 10.07
C LEU A 86 -1.33 -2.06 9.94
N ALA A 87 -2.53 -2.59 10.19
CA ALA A 87 -3.76 -1.79 10.11
C ALA A 87 -3.76 -0.63 11.10
N ALA A 88 -3.30 -0.85 12.34
CA ALA A 88 -3.17 0.21 13.34
C ALA A 88 -2.12 1.25 12.94
N HIS A 89 -0.99 0.81 12.38
CA HIS A 89 0.03 1.70 11.84
C HIS A 89 -0.50 2.59 10.72
N GLU A 90 -1.25 2.03 9.78
CA GLU A 90 -1.90 2.79 8.72
C GLU A 90 -2.94 3.76 9.29
N HIS A 91 -3.70 3.37 10.31
CA HIS A 91 -4.65 4.26 10.97
C HIS A 91 -3.98 5.43 11.70
N VAL A 92 -2.86 5.19 12.39
CA VAL A 92 -2.16 6.23 13.17
C VAL A 92 -1.40 7.21 12.27
N ASN A 93 -0.72 6.71 11.23
CA ASN A 93 0.10 7.54 10.34
C ASN A 93 -0.67 8.08 9.14
N HIS A 94 -1.78 7.43 8.80
CA HIS A 94 -2.67 7.83 7.72
C HIS A 94 -4.14 7.77 8.15
N PRO A 95 -4.55 8.48 9.23
CA PRO A 95 -5.93 8.46 9.74
C PRO A 95 -6.96 8.83 8.66
N TYR A 96 -6.54 9.62 7.67
CA TYR A 96 -7.36 10.05 6.56
C TYR A 96 -7.52 9.01 5.43
N LEU A 97 -6.67 7.97 5.33
CA LEU A 97 -6.77 6.95 4.25
C LEU A 97 -7.92 5.97 4.45
N HIS A 98 -8.41 5.81 5.69
CA HIS A 98 -9.39 4.76 6.04
C HIS A 98 -10.81 5.27 6.31
N SER A 99 -11.10 6.57 6.16
CA SER A 99 -12.50 7.01 6.25
C SER A 99 -13.25 6.56 4.98
N PRO A 100 -14.32 5.74 5.10
CA PRO A 100 -15.07 5.26 3.93
C PRO A 100 -15.60 6.42 3.07
N GLY A 101 -16.01 7.51 3.72
CA GLY A 101 -16.48 8.73 3.04
C GLY A 101 -15.42 9.38 2.16
N LYS A 102 -14.15 9.49 2.61
CA LYS A 102 -13.07 10.05 1.77
C LYS A 102 -12.70 9.10 0.63
N GLN A 103 -12.70 7.79 0.86
CA GLN A 103 -12.43 6.82 -0.21
C GLN A 103 -13.48 6.90 -1.32
N GLN A 104 -14.76 6.91 -0.96
CA GLN A 104 -15.86 7.07 -1.90
C GLN A 104 -15.79 8.42 -2.62
N ARG A 105 -15.46 9.49 -1.90
CA ARG A 105 -15.26 10.82 -2.49
C ARG A 105 -14.13 10.82 -3.52
N ILE A 106 -12.93 10.34 -3.16
CA ILE A 106 -11.78 10.27 -4.08
C ILE A 106 -12.12 9.42 -5.31
N GLN A 107 -12.84 8.31 -5.14
CA GLN A 107 -13.32 7.51 -6.29
C GLN A 107 -14.26 8.31 -7.20
N GLY A 108 -15.19 9.08 -6.63
CA GLY A 108 -16.06 9.98 -7.38
C GLY A 108 -15.29 11.10 -8.11
N GLU A 109 -14.31 11.70 -7.46
CA GLU A 109 -13.42 12.72 -8.05
C GLU A 109 -12.64 12.14 -9.24
N ILE A 110 -12.07 10.94 -9.10
CA ILE A 110 -11.36 10.23 -10.18
C ILE A 110 -12.30 9.92 -11.34
N ALA A 111 -13.51 9.43 -11.06
CA ALA A 111 -14.49 9.14 -12.10
C ALA A 111 -14.82 10.39 -12.93
N ARG A 112 -15.04 11.55 -12.27
CA ARG A 112 -15.28 12.83 -12.93
C ARG A 112 -14.07 13.32 -13.74
N LEU A 113 -12.86 13.20 -13.19
CA LEU A 113 -11.61 13.55 -13.90
C LEU A 113 -11.46 12.73 -15.18
N LEU A 114 -11.70 11.42 -15.13
CA LEU A 114 -11.58 10.54 -16.29
C LEU A 114 -12.68 10.77 -17.32
N ALA A 115 -13.88 11.13 -16.88
CA ALA A 115 -14.99 11.51 -17.75
C ALA A 115 -14.77 12.86 -18.48
N GLY A 116 -13.71 13.60 -18.13
CA GLY A 116 -13.39 14.87 -18.79
C GLY A 116 -14.19 16.06 -18.27
N ASP A 117 -14.74 15.97 -17.06
CA ASP A 117 -15.35 17.11 -16.37
C ASP A 117 -14.31 18.23 -16.21
N ALA A 118 -14.64 19.45 -16.64
CA ALA A 118 -13.75 20.60 -16.57
C ALA A 118 -13.80 21.29 -15.19
N ASP A 119 -14.92 21.21 -14.50
CA ASP A 119 -15.19 21.95 -13.27
C ASP A 119 -14.51 21.29 -12.05
N ILE A 120 -14.30 19.97 -12.12
CA ILE A 120 -13.63 19.20 -11.07
C ILE A 120 -12.23 19.74 -10.73
N TYR A 121 -11.50 20.31 -11.69
CA TYR A 121 -10.17 20.86 -11.43
C TYR A 121 -10.21 22.05 -10.47
N GLY A 122 -11.22 22.91 -10.59
CA GLY A 122 -11.42 24.04 -9.69
C GLY A 122 -11.85 23.58 -8.30
N GLU A 123 -12.76 22.60 -8.24
CA GLU A 123 -13.19 22.00 -6.96
C GLU A 123 -12.02 21.35 -6.21
N LEU A 124 -11.17 20.59 -6.90
CA LEU A 124 -10.01 19.94 -6.31
C LEU A 124 -9.00 20.97 -5.80
N LEU A 125 -8.79 22.07 -6.54
CA LEU A 125 -7.89 23.14 -6.12
C LEU A 125 -8.37 23.84 -4.85
N GLY A 126 -9.69 24.00 -4.68
CA GLY A 126 -10.27 24.54 -3.46
C GLY A 126 -10.27 23.56 -2.27
N ARG A 127 -10.10 22.26 -2.52
CA ARG A 127 -10.22 21.20 -1.51
C ARG A 127 -8.89 20.65 -1.03
N TYR A 128 -7.91 20.48 -1.91
CA TYR A 128 -6.61 19.90 -1.59
C TYR A 128 -5.53 20.98 -1.49
N ALA A 129 -4.87 21.03 -0.35
CA ALA A 129 -3.65 21.80 -0.18
C ALA A 129 -2.51 21.16 -1.01
N ASP A 130 -1.63 21.99 -1.55
CA ASP A 130 -0.48 21.57 -2.36
C ASP A 130 -0.83 20.76 -3.62
N LEU A 131 -2.07 20.89 -4.12
CA LEU A 131 -2.47 20.27 -5.38
C LEU A 131 -1.68 20.86 -6.56
N ASP A 132 -0.91 20.00 -7.22
CA ASP A 132 -0.26 20.31 -8.48
C ASP A 132 -1.20 19.98 -9.65
N LEU A 133 -1.89 21.01 -10.14
CA LEU A 133 -2.78 20.95 -11.31
C LEU A 133 -2.10 20.40 -12.55
N GLN A 134 -0.82 20.73 -12.76
CA GLN A 134 -0.09 20.32 -13.95
C GLN A 134 0.22 18.83 -13.88
N HIS A 135 0.66 18.35 -12.71
CA HIS A 135 0.86 16.93 -12.47
C HIS A 135 -0.45 16.13 -12.58
N LEU A 136 -1.53 16.62 -11.96
CA LEU A 136 -2.84 15.97 -12.02
C LEU A 136 -3.32 15.83 -13.48
N ARG A 137 -3.24 16.89 -14.29
CA ARG A 137 -3.61 16.85 -15.71
C ARG A 137 -2.78 15.85 -16.51
N GLN A 138 -1.49 15.73 -16.20
CA GLN A 138 -0.64 14.72 -16.84
C GLN A 138 -1.12 13.31 -16.50
N LEU A 139 -1.40 13.03 -15.21
CA LEU A 139 -1.90 11.73 -14.78
C LEU A 139 -3.25 11.38 -15.43
N VAL A 140 -4.16 12.35 -15.53
CA VAL A 140 -5.47 12.16 -16.17
C VAL A 140 -5.31 11.85 -17.66
N ARG A 141 -4.46 12.59 -18.38
CA ARG A 141 -4.19 12.33 -19.81
C ARG A 141 -3.59 10.95 -20.04
N GLU A 142 -2.62 10.54 -19.20
CA GLU A 142 -2.04 9.20 -19.26
C GLU A 142 -3.10 8.12 -19.05
N ALA A 143 -4.00 8.32 -18.08
CA ALA A 143 -5.09 7.39 -17.79
C ALA A 143 -6.13 7.32 -18.93
N GLN A 144 -6.56 8.47 -19.46
CA GLN A 144 -7.51 8.56 -20.57
C GLN A 144 -6.96 7.92 -21.86
N LYS A 145 -5.68 8.15 -22.18
CA LYS A 145 -5.03 7.53 -23.35
C LYS A 145 -5.09 6.01 -23.29
N LEU A 146 -4.86 5.44 -22.11
CA LEU A 146 -4.91 3.99 -21.91
C LEU A 146 -6.33 3.45 -21.88
N LEU A 147 -7.28 4.19 -21.33
CA LEU A 147 -8.68 3.81 -21.40
C LEU A 147 -9.15 3.76 -22.85
N ALA A 148 -8.80 4.77 -23.65
CA ALA A 148 -9.10 4.82 -25.08
C ALA A 148 -8.40 3.68 -25.87
N ALA A 149 -7.14 3.38 -25.56
CA ALA A 149 -6.43 2.25 -26.14
C ALA A 149 -7.10 0.92 -25.78
N ALA A 150 -7.53 0.75 -24.52
CA ALA A 150 -8.23 -0.45 -24.08
C ALA A 150 -9.62 -0.63 -24.72
N THR A 151 -10.35 0.45 -25.01
CA THR A 151 -11.64 0.38 -25.73
C THR A 151 -11.47 0.10 -27.22
N ALA A 152 -10.36 0.52 -27.83
CA ALA A 152 -10.10 0.33 -29.26
C ALA A 152 -9.71 -1.13 -29.61
N GLU A 153 -9.20 -1.91 -28.65
CA GLU A 153 -8.82 -3.32 -28.87
C GLU A 153 -9.98 -4.31 -28.65
N VAL A 154 -11.20 -3.82 -28.40
CA VAL A 154 -12.40 -4.67 -28.20
C VAL A 154 -13.14 -4.96 -29.52
N ASP A 155 -12.82 -4.23 -30.60
CA ASP A 155 -13.51 -4.33 -31.89
C ASP A 155 -12.85 -5.31 -32.89
N ASP A 156 -11.78 -6.03 -32.53
CA ASP A 156 -11.06 -6.97 -33.41
C ASP A 156 -10.90 -8.38 -32.77
N ASP A 157 -11.30 -9.43 -33.49
CA ASP A 157 -11.44 -10.83 -33.04
C ASP A 157 -10.08 -11.57 -32.88
N ALA A 158 -9.51 -11.69 -31.65
CA ALA A 158 -8.45 -12.64 -31.21
C ALA A 158 -8.05 -12.45 -29.71
N PRO A 159 -7.40 -13.42 -29.00
CA PRO A 159 -7.61 -13.63 -27.56
C PRO A 159 -6.94 -12.59 -26.64
N ALA A 160 -7.68 -12.27 -25.59
CA ALA A 160 -7.47 -11.18 -24.64
C ALA A 160 -6.20 -11.29 -23.77
N ALA A 161 -5.40 -10.21 -23.78
CA ALA A 161 -4.74 -9.67 -22.59
C ALA A 161 -4.40 -8.18 -22.80
N PRO A 162 -5.05 -7.25 -22.07
CA PRO A 162 -4.32 -6.55 -21.01
C PRO A 162 -5.22 -6.15 -19.82
N SER A 163 -5.56 -7.08 -18.92
CA SER A 163 -6.58 -6.83 -17.88
C SER A 163 -6.12 -6.05 -16.62
N ASN A 164 -4.91 -5.46 -16.60
CA ASN A 164 -4.38 -4.80 -15.38
C ASN A 164 -3.83 -3.37 -15.59
N ALA A 165 -3.77 -2.89 -16.84
CA ALA A 165 -3.30 -1.54 -17.18
C ALA A 165 -4.22 -0.39 -16.72
N PRO A 166 -5.57 -0.44 -16.90
CA PRO A 166 -6.46 0.63 -16.43
C PRO A 166 -6.35 0.82 -14.90
N ASN A 167 -6.15 -0.29 -14.18
CA ASN A 167 -5.98 -0.31 -12.74
C ASN A 167 -4.70 0.42 -12.28
N LYS A 168 -3.61 0.37 -13.05
CA LYS A 168 -2.32 0.99 -12.67
C LYS A 168 -2.41 2.52 -12.57
N TYR A 169 -3.04 3.18 -13.54
CA TYR A 169 -3.07 4.65 -13.59
C TYR A 169 -4.17 5.22 -12.70
N GLN A 170 -5.30 4.52 -12.57
CA GLN A 170 -6.30 4.81 -11.53
C GLN A 170 -5.69 4.73 -10.12
N ARG A 171 -4.89 3.69 -9.84
CA ARG A 171 -4.15 3.58 -8.56
C ARG A 171 -3.16 4.72 -8.35
N ARG A 172 -2.50 5.22 -9.40
CA ARG A 172 -1.61 6.39 -9.31
C ARG A 172 -2.37 7.66 -8.98
N LEU A 173 -3.51 7.92 -9.65
CA LEU A 173 -4.40 9.04 -9.34
C LEU A 173 -4.94 8.94 -7.92
N GLN A 174 -5.41 7.76 -7.53
CA GLN A 174 -5.88 7.49 -6.17
C GLN A 174 -4.79 7.77 -5.14
N LYS A 175 -3.59 7.20 -5.33
CA LYS A 175 -2.45 7.42 -4.42
C LYS A 175 -2.07 8.89 -4.33
N TYR A 176 -2.10 9.61 -5.45
CA TYR A 176 -1.80 11.04 -5.49
C TYR A 176 -2.81 11.84 -4.66
N LEU A 177 -4.12 11.72 -4.95
CA LEU A 177 -5.17 12.44 -4.21
C LEU A 177 -5.24 12.04 -2.73
N GLN A 178 -4.97 10.76 -2.43
CA GLN A 178 -4.90 10.25 -1.06
C GLN A 178 -3.75 10.86 -0.25
N GLY A 179 -2.62 11.15 -0.91
CA GLY A 179 -1.43 11.73 -0.28
C GLY A 179 -1.51 13.24 -0.06
N LEU A 180 -2.50 13.92 -0.63
CA LEU A 180 -2.69 15.36 -0.46
C LEU A 180 -3.41 15.67 0.85
N ALA A 181 -2.95 16.72 1.51
CA ALA A 181 -3.67 17.31 2.65
C ALA A 181 -4.93 18.01 2.14
N LEU A 182 -6.01 17.92 2.91
CA LEU A 182 -7.21 18.70 2.64
C LEU A 182 -7.04 20.08 3.29
N PHE A 183 -7.53 21.14 2.64
CA PHE A 183 -7.90 22.34 3.40
C PHE A 183 -8.97 21.88 4.38
N TYR A 184 -8.73 21.99 5.68
CA TYR A 184 -9.62 21.49 6.73
C TYR A 184 -11.09 21.79 6.39
N GLU A 185 -11.90 20.74 6.24
CA GLU A 185 -13.35 20.88 6.39
C GLU A 185 -13.58 21.11 7.90
N GLU A 186 -14.06 22.29 8.28
CA GLU A 186 -14.60 22.55 9.64
C GLU A 186 -15.74 21.58 9.98
#